data_AF-A0A174HQT1-F1
#
_entry.id   AF-A0A174HQT1-F1
#
_cell.length_a   1.000
_cell.length_b   1.000
_cell.length_c   1.000
_cell.angle_alpha   90.00
_cell.angle_beta   90.00
_cell.angle_gamma   90.00
#
_symmetry.space_group_name_H-M   'P 1'
#
loop_
_entity.id
_entity.type
_entity.pdbx_description
1 polymer ?
#
loop_
_entity_poly.entity_id
_entity_poly.type
_entity_poly.pdbx_seq_one_letter_code
_entity_poly.pdbx_strand_id
1 'polypeptide(L)'
;MTASRKTNLFNSPSGKPKVVNAPLILFEPEANFTISAKVTGKLKAVYDVAALVVYQDDETWAKFCYENSVNLMPTIVSVVTRTFSDDCNSMPAGDYAYMAIVKRGSEYSFFYSPDNKNWSMVRNFNLNTTGKLK
;
A
#
# COMPACT_ATOMS: atom_id res chain seq x y z
N MET A 1 -6.38 -10.42 9.51
CA MET A 1 -5.77 -11.24 8.45
C MET A 1 -4.39 -11.69 8.91
N THR A 2 -3.92 -12.87 8.51
CA THR A 2 -2.57 -13.37 8.80
C THR A 2 -1.96 -13.88 7.50
N ALA A 3 -0.71 -13.52 7.23
CA ALA A 3 0.01 -13.98 6.05
C ALA A 3 0.82 -15.24 6.35
N SER A 4 0.93 -16.12 5.35
CA SER A 4 1.92 -17.20 5.35
C SER A 4 3.32 -16.64 5.12
N ARG A 5 4.36 -17.46 5.34
CA ARG A 5 5.75 -17.05 5.07
C ARG A 5 5.97 -16.81 3.57
N LYS A 6 6.88 -15.89 3.23
CA LYS A 6 7.33 -15.60 1.85
C LYS A 6 6.22 -15.13 0.90
N THR A 7 5.24 -14.39 1.42
CA THR A 7 4.26 -13.67 0.60
C THR A 7 4.72 -12.24 0.32
N ASN A 8 4.50 -11.75 -0.89
CA ASN A 8 4.78 -10.36 -1.26
C ASN A 8 3.89 -9.91 -2.45
N LEU A 9 3.74 -8.60 -2.59
CA LEU A 9 3.20 -7.94 -3.78
C LEU A 9 4.25 -6.91 -4.22
N PHE A 10 5.10 -7.28 -5.17
CA PHE A 10 6.22 -6.49 -5.63
C PHE A 10 6.71 -6.92 -7.02
N ASN A 11 6.78 -5.98 -7.94
CA ASN A 11 7.36 -6.18 -9.27
C ASN A 11 8.68 -5.41 -9.30
N SER A 12 9.81 -6.10 -9.16
CA SER A 12 11.10 -5.42 -9.03
C SER A 12 11.36 -4.40 -10.15
N PRO A 13 11.86 -3.19 -9.81
CA PRO A 13 12.30 -2.23 -10.82
C PRO A 13 13.36 -2.78 -11.78
N SER A 14 14.14 -3.78 -11.36
CA SER A 14 15.13 -4.46 -12.20
C SER A 14 14.54 -5.54 -13.12
N GLY A 15 13.22 -5.73 -13.11
CA GLY A 15 12.50 -6.74 -13.88
C GLY A 15 12.33 -8.10 -13.20
N LYS A 16 13.18 -8.45 -12.22
CA LYS A 16 13.02 -9.65 -11.37
C LYS A 16 13.50 -9.38 -9.94
N PRO A 17 12.88 -9.97 -8.91
CA PRO A 17 11.73 -10.88 -8.99
C PRO A 17 10.40 -10.14 -9.23
N LYS A 18 9.41 -10.86 -9.78
CA LYS A 18 7.99 -10.48 -9.77
C LYS A 18 7.29 -11.43 -8.79
N VAL A 19 6.67 -10.88 -7.74
CA VAL A 19 5.99 -11.64 -6.70
C VAL A 19 4.61 -11.04 -6.46
N VAL A 20 3.57 -11.85 -6.62
CA VAL A 20 2.16 -11.43 -6.58
C VAL A 20 1.30 -12.39 -5.76
N ASN A 21 1.89 -12.96 -4.70
CA ASN A 21 1.26 -13.99 -3.86
C ASN A 21 0.85 -13.46 -2.47
N ALA A 22 0.77 -12.13 -2.30
CA ALA A 22 0.23 -11.53 -1.09
C ALA A 22 -1.24 -11.94 -0.88
N PRO A 23 -1.65 -12.25 0.36
CA PRO A 23 -3.07 -12.44 0.65
C PRO A 23 -3.80 -11.09 0.55
N LEU A 24 -4.86 -11.04 -0.26
CA LEU A 24 -5.65 -9.83 -0.52
C LEU A 24 -7.13 -10.09 -0.25
N ILE A 25 -7.82 -9.11 0.34
CA ILE A 25 -9.29 -9.03 0.37
C ILE A 25 -9.65 -7.81 -0.46
N LEU A 26 -10.34 -8.05 -1.57
CA LEU A 26 -10.62 -7.05 -2.60
C LEU A 26 -12.12 -6.95 -2.84
N PHE A 27 -12.59 -5.77 -3.27
CA PHE A 27 -13.99 -5.53 -3.64
C PHE A 27 -14.05 -4.44 -4.70
N GLU A 28 -15.06 -4.47 -5.57
CA GLU A 28 -15.23 -3.42 -6.60
C GLU A 28 -15.69 -2.11 -5.93
N PRO A 29 -14.89 -1.03 -5.96
CA PRO A 29 -15.28 0.24 -5.34
C PRO A 29 -16.10 1.10 -6.31
N GLU A 30 -16.69 2.19 -5.80
CA GLU A 30 -17.25 3.23 -6.65
C GLU A 30 -16.18 3.95 -7.49
N ALA A 31 -16.60 4.71 -8.52
CA ALA A 31 -15.69 5.40 -9.42
C ALA A 31 -14.77 6.41 -8.70
N ASN A 32 -15.29 7.08 -7.68
CA ASN A 32 -14.53 7.91 -6.74
C ASN A 32 -14.78 7.35 -5.35
N PHE A 33 -13.75 7.26 -4.53
CA PHE A 33 -13.90 6.70 -3.19
C PHE A 33 -12.88 7.29 -2.22
N THR A 34 -13.19 7.13 -0.94
CA THR A 34 -12.21 7.19 0.14
C THR A 34 -12.34 5.91 0.94
N ILE A 35 -11.24 5.18 1.12
CA ILE A 35 -11.16 4.09 2.07
C ILE A 35 -10.13 4.46 3.13
N SER A 36 -10.47 4.27 4.40
CA SER A 36 -9.55 4.52 5.50
C SER A 36 -9.62 3.40 6.54
N ALA A 37 -8.52 3.20 7.23
CA ALA A 37 -8.42 2.21 8.30
C ALA A 37 -7.40 2.64 9.35
N LYS A 38 -7.63 2.22 10.60
CA LYS A 38 -6.57 2.12 11.59
C LYS A 38 -5.84 0.79 11.37
N VAL A 39 -4.60 0.86 10.91
CA VAL A 39 -3.75 -0.29 10.63
C VAL A 39 -2.82 -0.52 11.81
N THR A 40 -2.74 -1.76 12.27
CA THR A 40 -1.81 -2.21 13.31
C THR A 40 -1.47 -3.68 13.06
N GLY A 41 -0.35 -4.15 13.60
CA GLY A 41 0.08 -5.52 13.42
C GLY A 41 1.27 -5.86 14.32
N LYS A 42 1.46 -7.16 14.58
CA LYS A 42 2.65 -7.66 15.25
C LYS A 42 3.77 -7.82 14.21
N LEU A 43 4.35 -6.69 13.79
CA LEU A 43 5.47 -6.65 12.87
C LEU A 43 6.74 -7.16 13.57
N LYS A 44 7.30 -8.29 13.12
CA LYS A 44 8.45 -8.94 13.78
C LYS A 44 9.64 -9.08 12.87
N ALA A 45 9.43 -9.55 11.65
CA ALA A 45 10.49 -9.69 10.65
C ALA A 45 10.63 -8.40 9.83
N VAL A 46 11.80 -8.23 9.22
CA VAL A 46 12.01 -7.20 8.20
C VAL A 46 11.01 -7.43 7.07
N TYR A 47 10.35 -6.36 6.64
CA TYR A 47 9.30 -6.32 5.61
C TYR A 47 7.99 -7.03 5.97
N ASP A 48 7.76 -7.36 7.25
CA ASP A 48 6.40 -7.62 7.70
C ASP A 48 5.53 -6.39 7.43
N VAL A 49 4.35 -6.58 6.84
CA VAL A 49 3.54 -5.47 6.33
C VAL A 49 2.05 -5.71 6.51
N ALA A 50 1.34 -4.64 6.83
CA ALA A 50 -0.10 -4.51 6.66
C ALA A 50 -0.36 -3.32 5.73
N ALA A 51 -1.27 -3.46 4.76
CA ALA A 51 -1.44 -2.45 3.72
C ALA A 51 -2.91 -2.25 3.33
N LEU A 52 -3.21 -1.03 2.86
CA LEU A 52 -4.34 -0.77 1.98
C LEU A 52 -3.85 -0.91 0.53
N VAL A 53 -4.68 -1.47 -0.35
CA VAL A 53 -4.30 -1.78 -1.73
C VAL A 53 -5.35 -1.28 -2.69
N VAL A 54 -4.92 -0.73 -3.82
CA VAL A 54 -5.71 -0.55 -5.04
C VAL A 54 -5.18 -1.54 -6.06
N TYR A 55 -6.04 -2.39 -6.62
CA TYR A 55 -5.60 -3.49 -7.46
C TYR A 55 -6.44 -3.59 -8.74
N GLN A 56 -5.80 -3.57 -9.91
CA GLN A 56 -6.43 -3.93 -11.18
C GLN A 56 -6.04 -5.36 -11.57
N ASP A 57 -4.73 -5.61 -11.61
CA ASP A 57 -4.11 -6.88 -11.99
C ASP A 57 -2.66 -6.94 -11.48
N ASP A 58 -1.94 -8.01 -11.82
CA ASP A 58 -0.55 -8.26 -11.41
C ASP A 58 0.49 -7.29 -11.98
N GLU A 59 0.11 -6.43 -12.93
CA GLU A 59 0.97 -5.41 -13.52
C GLU A 59 0.58 -4.00 -13.05
N THR A 60 -0.66 -3.79 -12.64
CA THR A 60 -1.20 -2.46 -12.31
C THR A 60 -1.86 -2.47 -10.93
N TRP A 61 -1.14 -1.97 -9.94
CA TRP A 61 -1.62 -1.89 -8.56
C TRP A 61 -0.83 -0.84 -7.76
N ALA A 62 -1.38 -0.40 -6.64
CA ALA A 62 -0.64 0.41 -5.67
C ALA A 62 -0.93 -0.09 -4.25
N LYS A 63 0.10 -0.18 -3.42
CA LYS A 63 -0.04 -0.54 -2.00
C LYS A 63 0.46 0.60 -1.12
N PHE A 64 -0.29 0.88 -0.08
CA PHE A 64 0.04 1.83 0.97
C PHE A 64 0.24 1.06 2.26
N CYS A 65 1.45 1.08 2.79
CA CYS A 65 1.94 0.10 3.74
C CYS A 65 2.26 0.74 5.11
N TYR A 66 1.88 0.02 6.17
CA TYR A 66 2.51 0.05 7.48
C TYR A 66 3.47 -1.16 7.54
N GLU A 67 4.75 -0.91 7.27
CA GLU A 67 5.77 -1.93 7.00
C GLU A 67 6.92 -1.85 8.00
N ASN A 68 7.45 -3.01 8.41
CA ASN A 68 8.63 -3.07 9.24
C ASN A 68 9.88 -2.86 8.37
N SER A 69 10.58 -1.77 8.60
CA SER A 69 11.79 -1.47 7.85
C SER A 69 12.94 -2.42 8.15
N VAL A 70 14.04 -2.29 7.40
CA VAL A 70 15.32 -2.99 7.65
C VAL A 70 15.87 -2.75 9.06
N ASN A 71 15.46 -1.67 9.71
CA ASN A 71 15.85 -1.31 11.07
C ASN A 71 14.87 -1.84 12.14
N LEU A 72 13.92 -2.70 11.76
CA LEU A 72 12.85 -3.21 12.64
C LEU A 72 12.02 -2.09 13.30
N MET A 73 11.84 -1.02 12.54
CA MET A 73 11.01 0.12 12.92
C MET A 73 9.81 0.19 11.96
N PRO A 74 8.57 0.26 12.47
CA PRO A 74 7.41 0.51 11.64
C PRO A 74 7.55 1.81 10.85
N THR A 75 7.29 1.74 9.56
CA THR A 75 7.49 2.83 8.60
C THR A 75 6.31 2.84 7.63
N ILE A 76 5.85 4.04 7.30
CA ILE A 76 4.90 4.23 6.22
C ILE A 76 5.64 4.17 4.90
N VAL A 77 5.21 3.24 4.04
CA VAL A 77 5.79 2.96 2.72
C VAL A 77 4.69 3.04 1.68
N SER A 78 5.03 3.47 0.47
CA SER A 78 4.11 3.46 -0.66
C SER A 78 4.77 2.88 -1.89
N VAL A 79 4.03 2.05 -2.61
CA VAL A 79 4.51 1.46 -3.87
C VAL A 79 3.45 1.65 -4.94
N VAL A 80 3.84 2.25 -6.05
CA VAL A 80 2.99 2.43 -7.23
C VAL A 80 3.55 1.56 -8.34
N THR A 81 2.79 0.56 -8.78
CA THR A 81 3.23 -0.40 -9.78
C THR A 81 2.49 -0.19 -11.09
N ARG A 82 3.27 0.14 -12.13
CA ARG A 82 2.84 0.18 -13.53
C ARG A 82 3.83 -0.69 -14.31
N THR A 83 3.58 -1.98 -14.35
CA THR A 83 4.53 -3.06 -14.66
C THR A 83 5.65 -3.21 -13.64
N PHE A 84 6.38 -2.14 -13.36
CA PHE A 84 7.44 -2.10 -12.36
C PHE A 84 7.02 -1.29 -11.15
N SER A 85 7.39 -1.78 -9.97
CA SER A 85 7.13 -1.13 -8.68
C SER A 85 8.02 0.09 -8.50
N ASP A 86 7.42 1.23 -8.23
CA ASP A 86 8.07 2.46 -7.79
C ASP A 86 7.86 2.60 -6.28
N ASP A 87 8.87 2.22 -5.51
CA ASP A 87 8.86 2.09 -4.05
C ASP A 87 9.40 3.35 -3.35
N CYS A 88 8.69 3.83 -2.33
CA CYS A 88 9.09 4.96 -1.50
C CYS A 88 8.86 4.67 -0.02
N ASN A 89 9.95 4.64 0.75
CA ASN A 89 9.94 4.72 2.20
C ASN A 89 9.77 6.19 2.61
N SER A 90 8.70 6.51 3.35
CA SER A 90 8.33 7.90 3.60
C SER A 90 8.72 8.38 5.00
N MET A 91 8.14 7.83 6.08
CA MET A 91 8.46 8.23 7.45
C MET A 91 8.17 7.12 8.47
N PRO A 92 8.84 7.12 9.64
CA PRO A 92 8.51 6.21 10.73
C PRO A 92 7.06 6.37 11.22
N ALA A 93 6.48 5.29 11.72
CA ALA A 93 5.16 5.24 12.35
C ALA A 93 5.27 4.71 13.78
N GLY A 94 4.22 4.96 14.59
CA GLY A 94 4.10 4.39 15.94
C GLY A 94 3.57 2.96 15.92
N ASP A 95 2.91 2.56 17.01
CA ASP A 95 2.31 1.22 17.19
C ASP A 95 1.16 0.91 16.22
N TYR A 96 0.64 1.95 15.56
CA TYR A 96 -0.40 1.87 14.56
C TYR A 96 -0.30 3.08 13.62
N ALA A 97 -1.07 3.03 12.55
CA ALA A 97 -1.20 4.10 11.58
C ALA A 97 -2.66 4.25 11.14
N TYR A 98 -3.20 5.47 11.14
CA TYR A 98 -4.40 5.74 10.35
C TYR A 98 -3.97 6.01 8.92
N MET A 99 -4.56 5.28 7.98
CA MET A 99 -4.19 5.30 6.58
C MET A 99 -5.44 5.49 5.75
N ALA A 100 -5.36 6.30 4.71
CA ALA A 100 -6.45 6.50 3.77
C ALA A 100 -5.95 6.53 2.33
N ILE A 101 -6.76 5.98 1.43
CA ILE A 101 -6.62 6.12 -0.02
C ILE A 101 -7.83 6.89 -0.50
N VAL A 102 -7.57 8.00 -1.20
CA VAL A 102 -8.58 8.81 -1.88
C VAL A 102 -8.38 8.64 -3.37
N LYS A 103 -9.46 8.34 -4.10
CA LYS A 103 -9.49 8.35 -5.56
C LYS A 103 -10.51 9.37 -6.06
N ARG A 104 -10.08 10.27 -6.94
CA ARG A 104 -10.94 11.23 -7.64
C ARG A 104 -10.57 11.30 -9.12
N GLY A 105 -11.47 10.87 -10.00
CA GLY A 105 -11.16 10.75 -11.43
C GLY A 105 -10.00 9.75 -11.62
N SER A 106 -8.93 10.15 -12.28
CA SER A 106 -7.72 9.34 -12.44
C SER A 106 -6.66 9.55 -11.35
N GLU A 107 -6.89 10.46 -10.41
CA GLU A 107 -5.96 10.79 -9.34
C GLU A 107 -6.17 9.89 -8.12
N TYR A 108 -5.06 9.41 -7.56
CA TYR A 108 -4.98 8.69 -6.30
C TYR A 108 -4.07 9.43 -5.33
N SER A 109 -4.53 9.58 -4.10
CA SER A 109 -3.73 10.16 -3.02
C SER A 109 -3.74 9.26 -1.80
N PHE A 110 -2.55 9.03 -1.23
CA PHE A 110 -2.37 8.32 0.02
C PHE A 110 -2.18 9.31 1.16
N PHE A 111 -2.90 9.12 2.26
CA PHE A 111 -2.84 9.97 3.45
C PHE A 111 -2.55 9.15 4.70
N TYR A 112 -1.65 9.64 5.53
CA TYR A 112 -1.31 9.06 6.83
C TYR A 112 -1.69 10.00 7.96
N SER A 113 -2.13 9.45 9.09
CA SER A 113 -2.33 10.17 10.34
C SER A 113 -1.90 9.32 11.55
N PRO A 114 -1.18 9.89 12.52
CA PRO A 114 -0.89 9.20 13.79
C PRO A 114 -2.08 9.20 14.76
N ASP A 115 -3.07 10.09 14.57
CA ASP A 115 -4.10 10.40 15.57
C ASP A 115 -5.54 10.44 15.03
N ASN A 116 -5.73 10.15 13.74
CA ASN A 116 -7.00 10.26 13.01
C ASN A 116 -7.57 11.68 12.91
N LYS A 117 -6.76 12.71 13.22
CA LYS A 117 -7.16 14.11 13.22
C LYS A 117 -6.30 14.93 12.26
N ASN A 118 -4.98 14.77 12.36
CA ASN A 118 -4.00 15.45 11.54
C ASN A 118 -3.53 14.51 10.44
N TRP A 119 -3.85 14.85 9.19
CA TRP A 119 -3.56 14.01 8.03
C TRP A 119 -2.51 14.66 7.14
N SER A 120 -1.48 13.90 6.79
CA SER A 120 -0.43 14.29 5.85
C SER A 120 -0.55 13.48 4.57
N MET A 121 -0.48 14.15 3.43
CA MET A 121 -0.38 13.46 2.13
C MET A 121 0.99 12.81 2.01
N VAL A 122 1.01 11.52 1.68
CA VAL A 122 2.23 10.73 1.51
C VAL A 122 2.62 10.62 0.04
N ARG A 123 1.64 10.39 -0.84
CA ARG A 123 1.89 10.21 -2.27
C ARG A 123 0.66 10.63 -3.08
N ASN A 124 0.88 11.29 -4.21
CA ASN A 124 -0.14 11.60 -5.20
C ASN A 124 0.29 11.08 -6.57
N PHE A 125 -0.58 10.37 -7.29
CA PHE A 125 -0.22 9.73 -8.55
C PHE A 125 -1.46 9.38 -9.39
N ASN A 126 -1.24 9.10 -10.68
CA ASN A 126 -2.23 8.49 -11.56
C ASN A 126 -1.82 7.05 -11.87
N LEU A 127 -2.64 6.05 -11.54
CA LEU A 127 -2.30 4.64 -11.75
C LEU A 127 -2.39 4.19 -13.22
N ASN A 128 -2.95 5.02 -14.10
CA ASN A 128 -3.20 4.73 -15.52
C ASN A 128 -4.03 3.45 -15.73
N THR A 129 -5.02 3.23 -14.86
CA THR A 129 -5.92 2.07 -14.95
C THR A 129 -6.74 2.09 -16.22
N THR A 130 -6.81 0.94 -16.90
CA THR A 130 -7.60 0.70 -18.11
C THR A 130 -8.66 -0.38 -17.92
N GLY A 131 -8.62 -1.08 -16.78
CA GLY A 131 -9.50 -2.18 -16.43
C GLY A 131 -10.30 -1.92 -15.16
N LYS A 132 -10.97 -2.99 -14.68
CA LYS A 132 -11.75 -2.94 -13.45
C LYS A 132 -10.84 -2.87 -12.22
N LEU A 133 -11.17 -1.96 -11.31
CA LEU A 133 -10.53 -1.80 -10.01
C LEU A 133 -11.14 -2.72 -8.97
N LYS A 134 -10.31 -3.17 -8.03
CA LYS A 134 -10.66 -3.97 -6.86
C LYS A 134 -9.82 -3.56 -5.65
#